data_AF-A0A011NA64-F1
#
_entry.id   AF-A0A011NA64-F1
#
_cell.length_a   1.000
_cell.length_b   1.000
_cell.length_c   1.000
_cell.angle_alpha   90.00
_cell.angle_beta   90.00
_cell.angle_gamma   90.00
#
_symmetry.space_group_name_H-M   'P 1'
#
loop_
_entity.id
_entity.type
_entity.pdbx_description
1 polymer ?
#
loop_
_entity_poly.entity_id
_entity_poly.type
_entity_poly.pdbx_seq_one_letter_code
_entity_poly.pdbx_strand_id
1 'polypeptide(L)' 'MVAAAGGTFKGENALAVGYSRSSDNGKLILKLQGNANSRGDIGGGVGVGYQW' A
#
# COMPACT_ATOMS: atom_id res chain seq x y z
N MET A 1 -8.72 0.34 -6.97
CA MET A 1 -7.52 -0.23 -7.59
C MET A 1 -6.81 -1.07 -6.56
N VAL A 2 -6.54 -2.34 -6.86
CA VAL A 2 -5.71 -3.21 -6.01
C VAL A 2 -4.31 -3.21 -6.62
N ALA A 3 -3.29 -3.19 -5.78
CA ALA A 3 -1.88 -3.27 -6.16
C ALA A 3 -1.19 -4.32 -5.30
N ALA A 4 -0.20 -5.01 -5.86
CA ALA A 4 0.71 -5.85 -5.13
C ALA A 4 2.13 -5.52 -5.57
N ALA A 5 3.06 -5.48 -4.62
CA ALA A 5 4.47 -5.20 -4.84
C ALA A 5 5.30 -6.20 -4.02
N GLY A 6 6.40 -6.67 -4.58
CA GLY A 6 7.35 -7.53 -3.89
C GLY A 6 8.75 -6.95 -4.03
N GLY A 7 9.56 -7.04 -2.97
CA GLY A 7 10.93 -6.54 -2.96
C GLY A 7 11.81 -7.43 -2.11
N THR A 8 13.10 -7.49 -2.44
CA THR A 8 14.10 -8.16 -1.61
C THR A 8 15.07 -7.11 -1.07
N PHE A 9 15.28 -7.10 0.25
CA PHE A 9 16.14 -6.13 0.90
C PHE A 9 16.99 -6.82 1.97
N LYS A 10 18.32 -6.68 1.87
CA LYS A 10 19.30 -7.28 2.80
C LYS A 10 19.08 -8.79 3.06
N GLY A 11 18.73 -9.55 2.01
CA GLY A 11 18.49 -11.00 2.10
C GLY A 11 17.08 -11.37 2.56
N GLU A 12 16.21 -10.38 2.77
CA GLU A 12 14.84 -10.60 3.21
C GLU A 12 13.83 -10.26 2.13
N ASN A 13 12.82 -11.11 1.95
CA ASN A 13 11.75 -10.83 1.01
C ASN A 13 10.64 -10.07 1.74
N ALA A 14 10.14 -9.03 1.10
CA ALA A 14 9.01 -8.23 1.54
C ALA A 14 7.93 -8.29 0.45
N LEU A 15 6.70 -8.51 0.89
CA LEU A 15 5.51 -8.49 0.06
C LEU A 15 4.60 -7.39 0.58
N ALA A 16 4.12 -6.55 -0.31
CA ALA A 16 3.23 -5.45 -0.02
C ALA A 16 2.00 -5.58 -0.91
N VAL A 17 0.83 -5.36 -0.33
CA VAL A 17 -0.44 -5.30 -1.03
C VAL A 17 -1.12 -3.99 -0.67
N GLY A 18 -1.72 -3.35 -1.65
CA GLY A 18 -2.36 -2.06 -1.49
C GLY A 18 -3.71 -2.02 -2.17
N TYR A 19 -4.60 -1.21 -1.61
CA TYR A 19 -5.86 -0.86 -2.22
C TYR A 19 -5.99 0.66 -2.23
N SER A 20 -6.30 1.24 -3.38
CA SER A 20 -6.57 2.66 -3.50
C SER A 20 -7.89 2.91 -4.23
N ARG A 21 -8.63 3.93 -3.80
CA ARG A 21 -9.86 4.35 -4.46
C ARG A 21 -9.89 5.86 -4.53
N SER A 22 -10.07 6.37 -5.74
CA SER A 22 -10.41 7.78 -5.95
C SER A 22 -11.92 7.94 -6.08
N SER A 23 -12.45 9.04 -5.55
CA SER A 23 -13.82 9.49 -5.83
C SER A 23 -13.97 9.88 -7.30
N ASP A 24 -15.21 9.88 -7.78
CA ASP A 24 -15.54 10.15 -9.19
C ASP A 24 -15.04 11.52 -9.69
N ASN A 25 -14.98 12.53 -8.81
CA ASN A 25 -14.44 13.84 -9.14
C ASN A 25 -12.91 13.92 -9.07
N GLY A 26 -12.20 12.81 -8.77
CA GLY A 26 -10.76 12.76 -8.58
C GLY A 26 -10.23 13.49 -7.34
N LYS A 27 -11.07 14.30 -6.68
CA LYS A 27 -10.69 15.16 -5.56
C LYS A 27 -10.27 14.41 -4.32
N LEU A 28 -10.82 13.23 -4.06
CA LEU A 28 -10.50 12.45 -2.87
C LEU A 28 -9.87 11.12 -3.28
N ILE A 29 -8.71 10.80 -2.71
CA ILE A 29 -7.95 9.58 -2.97
C ILE A 29 -7.72 8.90 -1.64
N LEU A 30 -8.28 7.71 -1.46
CA LEU A 30 -8.00 6.83 -0.33
C LEU A 30 -6.99 5.78 -0.77
N LYS A 31 -6.02 5.50 0.09
CA LYS A 31 -4.98 4.49 -0.11
C LYS A 31 -4.83 3.69 1.17
N LEU A 32 -4.76 2.40 1.03
CA LEU A 32 -4.58 1.41 2.08
C LEU A 32 -3.43 0.53 1.62
N GLN A 33 -2.48 0.26 2.48
CA GLN A 33 -1.34 -0.60 2.20
C GLN A 33 -1.08 -1.51 3.39
N GLY A 34 -0.79 -2.76 3.12
CA GLY A 34 -0.34 -3.76 4.08
C GLY A 34 0.90 -4.44 3.53
N ASN A 35 1.88 -4.68 4.38
CA ASN A 35 3.18 -5.23 4.01
C ASN A 35 3.53 -6.32 5.01
N ALA A 36 4.18 -7.37 4.53
CA ALA A 36 4.65 -8.50 5.31
C ALA A 36 6.04 -8.90 4.80
N ASN A 37 6.98 -9.20 5.69
CA ASN A 37 8.30 -9.69 5.32
C ASN A 37 8.53 -11.15 5.76
N SER A 38 9.58 -11.78 5.22
CA SER A 38 9.97 -13.14 5.58
C SER A 38 10.47 -13.29 7.03
N ARG A 39 10.73 -12.19 7.74
CA ARG A 39 11.02 -12.18 9.18
C ARG A 39 9.78 -12.24 10.06
N GLY A 40 8.59 -12.11 9.48
CA GLY A 40 7.32 -12.07 10.21
C GLY A 40 6.90 -10.66 10.64
N ASP A 41 7.64 -9.62 10.24
CA ASP A 41 7.20 -8.25 10.45
C ASP A 41 6.10 -7.90 9.47
N ILE A 42 4.98 -7.47 10.04
CA ILE A 42 3.80 -7.00 9.34
C ILE A 42 3.61 -5.52 9.65
N GLY A 43 3.44 -4.72 8.61
CA GLY A 43 3.28 -3.28 8.72
C GLY A 43 2.16 -2.81 7.81
N GLY A 44 1.29 -1.95 8.31
CA GLY A 44 0.19 -1.37 7.55
C GLY A 44 0.28 0.14 7.51
N GLY A 45 -0.32 0.74 6.49
CA GLY A 45 -0.44 2.18 6.35
C GLY A 45 -1.75 2.53 5.66
N VAL A 46 -2.33 3.67 6.05
CA VAL A 46 -3.48 4.25 5.38
C VAL A 46 -3.17 5.70 5.04
N GLY A 47 -3.64 6.15 3.90
CA GLY A 47 -3.42 7.50 3.40
C GLY A 47 -4.70 8.04 2.78
N VAL A 48 -4.97 9.31 3.03
CA VAL A 48 -6.02 10.05 2.36
C VAL A 48 -5.39 11.28 1.72
N GLY A 49 -5.67 11.50 0.45
CA GLY A 49 -5.25 12.67 -0.31
C GLY A 49 -6.47 13.43 -0.78
N TYR A 50 -6.45 14.75 -0.65
CA TYR A 50 -7.43 15.63 -1.25
C TYR A 50 -6.73 16.56 -2.24
N GLN A 51 -7.19 16.58 -3.49
CA GLN A 51 -6.69 17.41 -4.56
C GLN A 51 -7.80 18.36 -5.03
N TRP A 52 -7.51 19.65 -5.13
CA TRP A 52 -8.46 20.69 -5.57
C TRP A 52 -8.12 21.22 -6.96
#